data_AF-A0A524JFD8-F1
#
_entry.id   AF-A0A524JFD8-F1
#
_cell.length_a   1.000
_cell.length_b   1.000
_cell.length_c   1.000
_cell.angle_alpha   90.00
_cell.angle_beta   90.00
_cell.angle_gamma   90.00
#
_symmetry.space_group_name_H-M   'P 1'
#
loop_
_entity.id
_entity.type
_entity.pdbx_description
1 polymer ?
#
loop_
_entity_poly.entity_id
_entity_poly.type
_entity_poly.pdbx_seq_one_letter_code
_entity_poly.pdbx_strand_id
1 'polypeptide(L)' 'MRTVLDPSEKIPVADRVDVLVVGGGMTGVAAALSAARMGAKVLIIEQFNCLGGVATA' A
#
# COMPACT_ATOMS: atom_id res chain seq x y z
N MET A 1 7.58 -1.55 20.50
CA MET A 1 7.02 -1.96 19.20
C MET A 1 5.54 -1.61 19.19
N ARG A 2 5.00 -0.98 18.14
CA ARG A 2 3.60 -0.54 18.09
C ARG A 2 2.73 -1.68 17.54
N THR A 3 1.54 -1.87 18.11
CA THR A 3 0.59 -2.91 17.73
C THR A 3 -0.80 -2.31 17.55
N VAL A 4 -1.62 -2.92 16.69
CA VAL A 4 -3.07 -2.65 16.62
C VAL A 4 -3.83 -3.76 17.34
N LEU A 5 -4.97 -3.42 17.93
CA LEU A 5 -5.84 -4.39 18.60
C LEU A 5 -6.76 -5.00 17.55
N ASP A 6 -6.59 -6.29 17.29
CA ASP A 6 -7.60 -7.14 16.67
C ASP A 6 -8.31 -7.91 17.80
N PRO A 7 -9.61 -8.25 17.67
CA PRO A 7 -10.32 -9.03 18.68
C PRO A 7 -9.65 -10.38 19.01
N SER A 8 -8.85 -10.92 18.09
CA SER A 8 -8.16 -12.21 18.24
C SER A 8 -6.70 -12.10 18.67
N GLU A 9 -5.99 -11.00 18.36
CA GLU A 9 -4.57 -10.85 18.74
C GLU A 9 -4.05 -9.39 18.63
N LYS A 10 -2.86 -9.13 19.20
CA LYS A 10 -2.08 -7.91 18.96
C LYS A 10 -1.25 -8.05 17.69
N ILE A 11 -1.61 -7.34 16.64
CA ILE A 11 -0.89 -7.39 15.36
C ILE A 11 0.20 -6.31 15.35
N PRO A 12 1.48 -6.64 15.08
CA PRO A 12 2.53 -5.65 14.95
C PRO A 12 2.30 -4.75 13.74
N VAL A 13 2.54 -3.45 13.91
CA VAL A 13 2.46 -2.49 12.80
C VAL A 13 3.70 -2.65 11.91
N ALA A 14 3.50 -3.00 10.64
CA ALA A 14 4.58 -3.21 9.69
C ALA A 14 5.25 -1.90 9.23
N ASP A 15 4.47 -0.88 8.88
CA ASP A 15 4.97 0.45 8.53
C ASP A 15 3.90 1.53 8.82
N ARG A 16 4.32 2.80 8.83
CA ARG A 16 3.47 3.98 8.86
C ARG A 16 3.73 4.84 7.65
N VAL A 17 2.67 5.13 6.91
CA VAL A 17 2.67 5.95 5.70
C VAL A 17 1.50 6.92 5.76
N ASP A 18 1.60 8.02 5.03
CA ASP A 18 0.53 9.00 4.91
C ASP A 18 -0.57 8.47 3.98
N VAL A 19 -0.19 7.72 2.95
CA VAL A 19 -1.11 7.06 2.01
C VAL A 19 -0.70 5.60 1.80
N LEU A 20 -1.64 4.68 2.04
CA LEU A 20 -1.53 3.26 1.70
C LEU A 20 -2.40 2.97 0.47
N VAL A 21 -1.80 2.42 -0.58
CA VAL A 21 -2.50 1.95 -1.78
C VAL A 21 -2.54 0.42 -1.76
N VAL A 22 -3.72 -0.15 -1.90
CA VAL A 22 -3.93 -1.60 -1.97
C VAL A 22 -4.27 -1.99 -3.41
N GLY A 23 -3.36 -2.70 -4.07
CA GLY A 23 -3.40 -3.04 -5.48
C GLY A 23 -2.40 -2.22 -6.31
N GLY A 24 -1.52 -2.90 -7.02
CA GLY A 24 -0.45 -2.39 -7.88
C GLY A 24 -0.79 -2.35 -9.37
N GLY A 25 -2.08 -2.36 -9.72
CA GLY A 25 -2.54 -2.11 -11.09
C GLY A 25 -2.34 -0.65 -11.54
N MET A 26 -2.65 -0.36 -12.80
CA MET A 26 -2.47 0.98 -13.40
C MET A 26 -3.05 2.11 -12.53
N THR A 27 -4.27 1.95 -12.03
CA THR A 27 -4.92 2.94 -11.17
C THR A 27 -4.22 3.10 -9.83
N GLY A 28 -3.77 2.00 -9.21
CA GLY A 28 -3.06 2.02 -7.94
C GLY A 28 -1.70 2.72 -8.06
N VAL A 29 -0.93 2.39 -9.09
CA VAL A 29 0.35 3.04 -9.39
C VAL A 29 0.15 4.53 -9.68
N ALA A 30 -0.87 4.90 -10.47
CA ALA A 30 -1.18 6.29 -10.74
C ALA A 30 -1.56 7.07 -9.47
N ALA A 31 -2.40 6.50 -8.61
CA ALA A 31 -2.79 7.10 -7.34
C ALA A 31 -1.58 7.28 -6.41
N ALA A 32 -0.75 6.25 -6.28
CA ALA A 32 0.46 6.29 -5.47
C ALA A 32 1.45 7.35 -5.95
N LEU A 33 1.67 7.42 -7.27
CA LEU A 33 2.56 8.41 -7.88
C LEU A 33 2.04 9.84 -7.67
N SER A 34 0.72 10.06 -7.80
CA SER A 34 0.10 11.36 -7.54
C SER A 34 0.30 11.78 -6.09
N ALA A 35 0.02 10.89 -5.13
CA ALA A 35 0.21 11.17 -3.70
C ALA A 35 1.68 11.45 -3.36
N ALA A 36 2.60 10.65 -3.90
CA ALA A 36 4.04 10.83 -3.69
C ALA A 36 4.53 12.19 -4.25
N ARG A 37 4.02 12.61 -5.41
CA ARG A 37 4.33 13.93 -6.00
C ARG A 37 3.82 15.10 -5.14
N MET A 38 2.80 14.87 -4.31
CA MET A 38 2.31 15.84 -3.33
C MET A 38 3.09 15.80 -2.01
N GLY A 39 4.14 14.99 -1.90
CA GLY A 39 5.02 14.90 -0.73
C GLY A 39 4.59 13.88 0.32
N ALA A 40 3.58 13.06 0.06
CA ALA A 40 3.18 12.00 0.98
C ALA A 40 4.22 10.87 1.01
N LYS A 41 4.49 10.29 2.19
CA LYS A 41 5.09 8.96 2.28
C LYS A 41 4.05 7.93 1.84
N VAL A 42 4.30 7.24 0.74
CA VAL A 42 3.35 6.29 0.13
C VAL A 42 3.89 4.86 0.18
N LEU A 43 3.01 3.89 0.48
CA LEU A 43 3.27 2.45 0.32
C LEU A 43 2.22 1.85 -0.61
N ILE A 44 2.66 1.00 -1.54
CA ILE A 44 1.78 0.14 -2.35
C ILE A 44 1.94 -1.29 -1.84
N ILE A 45 0.82 -1.99 -1.64
CA ILE A 45 0.82 -3.44 -1.46
C ILE A 45 0.13 -4.11 -2.66
N GLU A 46 0.73 -5.19 -3.16
CA GLU A 46 0.25 -5.94 -4.32
C GLU A 46 0.31 -7.44 -3.97
N GLN A 47 -0.72 -8.19 -4.35
CA GLN A 47 -0.82 -9.63 -4.11
C GLN A 47 0.08 -10.43 -5.06
N PHE A 48 0.38 -9.89 -6.25
CA PHE A 48 1.23 -10.53 -7.25
C PHE A 48 2.69 -10.09 -7.12
N ASN A 49 3.58 -10.83 -7.81
CA ASN A 49 5.02 -10.54 -7.82
C ASN A 49 5.42 -9.39 -8.75
N CYS A 50 4.45 -8.71 -9.37
CA CYS A 50 4.67 -7.61 -10.29
C CYS A 50 3.56 -6.55 -10.19
N LEU A 51 3.89 -5.33 -10.61
CA LEU A 51 2.94 -4.25 -10.83
C LEU A 51 2.38 -4.33 -12.26
N GLY A 52 1.23 -3.68 -12.47
CA GLY A 52 0.60 -3.50 -13.79
C GLY A 52 -0.83 -4.03 -13.86
N GLY A 53 -1.21 -4.95 -12.96
CA GLY A 53 -2.57 -5.49 -12.89
C GLY A 53 -2.99 -6.12 -14.22
N VAL A 54 -4.22 -5.90 -14.67
CA VAL A 54 -4.75 -6.47 -15.93
C VAL A 54 -3.97 -6.06 -17.19
N ALA A 55 -3.18 -4.98 -17.14
CA ALA A 55 -2.39 -4.54 -18.30
C ALA A 55 -1.16 -5.44 -18.55
N THR A 56 -0.73 -6.19 -17.53
CA THR A 56 0.47 -7.04 -17.55
C THR A 56 0.20 -8.49 -17.12
N ALA A 57 -1.05 -8.82 -16.82
CA ALA A 57 -1.48 -10.15 -16.37
C ALA A 57 -1.56 -11.15 -17.52
#